data_AF-A0A924SXW0-F1
#
_entry.id   AF-A0A924SXW0-F1
#
_cell.length_a   1.000
_cell.length_b   1.000
_cell.length_c   1.000
_cell.angle_alpha   90.00
_cell.angle_beta   90.00
_cell.angle_gamma   90.00
#
_symmetry.space_group_name_H-M   'P 1'
#
loop_
_entity.id
_entity.type
_entity.pdbx_description
1 polymer ?
#
loop_
_entity_poly.entity_id
_entity_poly.type
_entity_poly.pdbx_seq_one_letter_code
_entity_poly.pdbx_strand_id
1 'polypeptide(L)'
;MANNSDPNKYSKNKDIKPESALSNLAAVGRVGLMLIGLIGIAMEMFRDGGWVKTLFGKIFQSTTTMLSIPVIILVLWLFNRWVSSPSKSETKKSGDLPMYIMMAIGAYYVFRLITTGSF
;
A
#
# COMPACT_ATOMS: atom_id res chain seq x y z
N MET A 1 -37.93 -30.65 15.39
CA MET A 1 -36.89 -29.82 14.76
C MET A 1 -37.52 -29.11 13.57
N ALA A 2 -37.91 -27.84 13.70
CA ALA A 2 -38.57 -27.08 12.63
C ALA A 2 -37.52 -26.26 11.87
N ASN A 3 -37.39 -26.53 10.57
CA ASN A 3 -36.52 -25.81 9.64
C ASN A 3 -37.18 -24.48 9.25
N ASN A 4 -36.84 -23.39 9.94
CA ASN A 4 -37.25 -22.04 9.55
C ASN A 4 -36.37 -21.58 8.37
N SER A 5 -36.77 -21.97 7.16
CA SER A 5 -36.27 -21.36 5.93
C SER A 5 -36.94 -20.00 5.77
N ASP A 6 -36.25 -18.95 6.23
CA ASP A 6 -36.70 -17.56 6.13
C ASP A 6 -36.94 -17.20 4.64
N PRO A 7 -38.21 -16.96 4.22
CA PRO A 7 -38.56 -16.78 2.81
C PRO A 7 -37.95 -15.50 2.21
N ASN A 8 -37.43 -14.60 3.05
CA ASN A 8 -36.85 -13.33 2.65
C ASN A 8 -35.32 -13.32 2.65
N LYS A 9 -34.67 -14.50 2.75
CA LYS A 9 -33.20 -14.61 2.79
C LYS A 9 -32.47 -13.92 1.62
N TYR A 10 -33.14 -13.77 0.47
CA TYR A 10 -32.57 -13.16 -0.75
C TYR A 10 -33.20 -11.82 -1.14
N SER A 11 -34.21 -11.33 -0.41
CA SER A 11 -34.83 -10.02 -0.70
C SER A 11 -33.83 -8.88 -0.50
N LYS A 12 -32.86 -9.07 0.40
CA LYS A 12 -31.77 -8.13 0.70
C LYS A 12 -30.75 -7.95 -0.43
N ASN A 13 -30.75 -8.85 -1.42
CA ASN A 13 -29.83 -8.82 -2.56
C ASN A 13 -30.46 -8.27 -3.84
N LYS A 14 -31.77 -7.92 -3.82
CA LYS A 14 -32.49 -7.42 -5.00
C LYS A 14 -31.91 -6.13 -5.57
N ASP A 15 -31.31 -5.31 -4.73
CA ASP A 15 -30.76 -4.00 -5.10
C ASP A 15 -29.24 -4.02 -5.32
N ILE A 16 -28.59 -5.20 -5.27
CA ILE A 16 -27.16 -5.32 -5.57
C ILE A 16 -26.99 -5.19 -7.08
N LYS A 17 -26.66 -3.97 -7.52
CA LYS A 17 -26.36 -3.69 -8.92
C LYS A 17 -25.06 -4.40 -9.33
N PRO A 18 -25.01 -5.03 -10.51
CA PRO A 18 -23.77 -5.60 -11.01
C PRO A 18 -22.71 -4.50 -11.16
N GLU A 19 -21.48 -4.81 -10.74
CA GLU A 19 -20.32 -3.95 -10.96
C GLU A 19 -20.20 -3.62 -12.46
N SER A 20 -20.04 -2.34 -12.78
CA SER A 20 -19.91 -1.89 -14.17
C SER A 20 -18.55 -2.33 -14.73
N ALA A 21 -18.48 -2.66 -16.02
CA ALA A 21 -17.23 -2.98 -16.72
C ALA A 21 -16.16 -1.88 -16.56
N LEU A 22 -16.58 -0.61 -16.45
CA LEU A 22 -15.69 0.52 -16.18
C LEU A 22 -15.10 0.49 -14.77
N SER A 23 -15.87 0.04 -13.78
CA SER A 23 -15.41 -0.13 -12.39
C SER A 23 -14.32 -1.21 -12.32
N ASN A 24 -14.56 -2.35 -12.97
CA ASN A 24 -13.58 -3.43 -13.05
C ASN A 24 -12.30 -3.00 -13.76
N LEU A 25 -12.41 -2.28 -14.88
CA LEU A 25 -11.23 -1.79 -15.62
C LEU A 25 -10.42 -0.78 -14.77
N ALA A 26 -11.10 0.12 -14.05
CA ALA A 26 -10.45 1.05 -13.14
C ALA A 26 -9.75 0.32 -11.97
N ALA A 27 -10.35 -0.74 -11.44
CA ALA A 27 -9.74 -1.56 -10.40
C ALA A 27 -8.45 -2.25 -10.90
N VAL A 28 -8.47 -2.82 -12.10
CA VAL A 28 -7.28 -3.41 -12.73
C VAL A 28 -6.18 -2.36 -12.92
N GLY A 29 -6.52 -1.17 -13.41
CA GLY A 29 -5.56 -0.07 -13.58
C GLY A 29 -4.92 0.38 -12.26
N ARG A 30 -5.70 0.47 -11.18
CA ARG A 30 -5.18 0.80 -9.83
C ARG A 30 -4.20 -0.24 -9.33
N VAL A 31 -4.54 -1.53 -9.45
CA VAL A 31 -3.66 -2.63 -9.05
C VAL A 31 -2.38 -2.62 -9.88
N GLY A 32 -2.49 -2.44 -11.20
CA GLY A 32 -1.32 -2.34 -12.09
C GLY A 32 -0.37 -1.21 -11.69
N LEU A 33 -0.90 -0.01 -11.44
CA LEU A 33 -0.11 1.14 -10.97
C LEU A 33 0.56 0.86 -9.62
N MET A 34 -0.15 0.26 -8.67
CA MET A 34 0.45 -0.09 -7.38
C MET A 34 1.59 -1.09 -7.52
N LEU A 35 1.44 -2.11 -8.37
CA LEU A 35 2.49 -3.10 -8.63
C LEU A 35 3.74 -2.45 -9.23
N ILE A 36 3.56 -1.54 -10.19
CA ILE A 36 4.69 -0.79 -10.77
C ILE A 36 5.37 0.09 -9.71
N GLY A 37 4.59 0.75 -8.85
CA GLY A 37 5.13 1.52 -7.73
C GLY A 37 5.95 0.67 -6.77
N LEU A 38 5.46 -0.52 -6.41
CA LEU A 38 6.18 -1.48 -5.57
C LEU A 38 7.49 -1.93 -6.22
N ILE A 39 7.47 -2.28 -7.51
CA ILE A 39 8.67 -2.71 -8.25
C ILE A 39 9.69 -1.57 -8.33
N GLY A 40 9.26 -0.35 -8.65
CA GLY A 40 10.15 0.80 -8.73
C GLY A 40 10.83 1.11 -7.40
N ILE A 41 10.07 1.11 -6.29
CA ILE A 41 10.64 1.26 -4.95
C ILE A 41 11.60 0.12 -4.65
N ALA A 42 11.24 -1.13 -4.93
CA ALA A 42 12.11 -2.27 -4.68
C ALA A 42 13.44 -2.13 -5.44
N MET A 43 13.41 -1.75 -6.72
CA MET A 43 14.61 -1.51 -7.52
C MET A 43 15.49 -0.40 -6.93
N GLU A 44 14.92 0.72 -6.49
CA GLU A 44 15.65 1.82 -5.83
C GLU A 44 16.25 1.40 -4.47
N MET A 45 15.51 0.60 -3.71
CA MET A 45 15.89 0.12 -2.38
C MET A 45 17.03 -0.89 -2.44
N PHE A 46 16.97 -1.82 -3.40
CA PHE A 46 17.85 -3.00 -3.48
C PHE A 46 18.94 -2.93 -4.54
N ARG A 47 18.99 -1.91 -5.41
CA ARG A 47 20.13 -1.74 -6.34
C ARG A 47 21.46 -1.60 -5.61
N ASP A 48 22.54 -1.71 -6.36
CA ASP A 48 23.87 -1.36 -5.85
C ASP A 48 23.94 0.11 -5.42
N GLY A 49 24.40 0.33 -4.18
CA GLY A 49 24.37 1.65 -3.54
C GLY A 49 22.97 2.12 -3.13
N GLY A 50 21.97 1.23 -3.20
CA GLY A 50 20.59 1.51 -2.85
C GLY A 50 20.40 1.89 -1.39
N TRP A 51 19.18 2.34 -1.08
CA TRP A 51 18.86 2.91 0.23
C TRP A 51 19.02 1.89 1.35
N VAL A 52 18.69 0.61 1.13
CA VAL A 52 18.85 -0.44 2.14
C VAL A 52 20.31 -0.61 2.52
N LYS A 53 21.19 -0.81 1.53
CA LYS A 53 22.63 -0.98 1.75
C LYS A 53 23.23 0.24 2.46
N THR A 54 22.81 1.44 2.06
CA THR A 54 23.29 2.70 2.63
C THR A 54 22.83 2.88 4.08
N LEU A 55 21.54 2.65 4.37
CA LEU A 55 20.97 2.78 5.70
C LEU A 55 21.55 1.75 6.68
N PHE A 56 21.59 0.48 6.27
CA PHE A 56 22.22 -0.57 7.08
C PHE A 56 23.71 -0.28 7.30
N GLY A 57 24.44 0.06 6.24
CA GLY A 57 25.85 0.44 6.35
C GLY A 57 26.09 1.54 7.38
N LYS A 58 25.27 2.61 7.36
CA LYS A 58 25.37 3.72 8.32
C LYS A 58 25.06 3.30 9.75
N ILE A 59 24.05 2.45 9.97
CA ILE A 59 23.67 2.01 11.32
C ILE A 59 24.82 1.21 11.96
N PHE A 60 25.47 0.34 11.19
CA PHE A 60 26.56 -0.52 11.67
C PHE A 60 27.96 0.11 11.59
N GLN A 61 28.08 1.34 11.08
CA GLN A 61 29.38 2.00 10.89
C GLN A 61 30.07 2.38 12.21
N SER A 62 29.31 2.73 13.25
CA SER A 62 29.87 3.16 14.54
C SER A 62 28.96 2.84 15.72
N THR A 63 29.54 2.73 16.92
CA THR A 63 28.80 2.52 18.18
C THR A 63 27.77 3.61 18.45
N THR A 64 28.06 4.86 18.07
CA THR A 64 27.12 5.99 18.22
C THR A 64 25.91 5.84 17.30
N THR A 65 26.08 5.39 16.07
CA THR A 65 24.96 5.10 15.16
C THR A 65 24.19 3.86 15.57
N MET A 66 24.79 2.88 16.25
CA MET A 66 24.04 1.76 16.82
C MET A 66 23.03 2.20 17.90
N LEU A 67 23.31 3.28 18.63
CA LEU A 67 22.34 3.89 19.56
C LEU A 67 21.11 4.48 18.86
N SER A 68 21.12 4.60 17.52
CA SER A 68 19.93 4.97 16.75
C SER A 68 18.94 3.81 16.57
N ILE A 69 19.34 2.56 16.82
CA ILE A 69 18.45 1.38 16.65
C ILE A 69 17.17 1.51 17.48
N PRO A 70 17.19 1.84 18.79
CA PRO A 70 15.98 2.08 19.57
C PRO A 70 15.10 3.19 18.99
N VAL A 71 15.72 4.26 18.47
CA VAL A 71 15.00 5.37 17.82
C VAL A 71 14.29 4.89 16.55
N ILE A 72 14.97 4.10 15.72
CA ILE A 72 14.40 3.50 14.50
C ILE A 72 13.23 2.60 14.86
N ILE A 73 13.36 1.75 15.89
CA ILE A 73 12.27 0.88 16.38
C ILE A 73 11.07 1.72 16.83
N LEU A 74 11.30 2.81 17.56
CA LEU A 74 10.23 3.71 18.01
C LEU A 74 9.52 4.39 16.85
N VAL A 75 10.26 4.84 15.84
CA VAL A 75 9.69 5.43 14.61
C VAL A 75 8.88 4.40 13.83
N LEU A 76 9.40 3.17 13.65
CA LEU A 76 8.67 2.08 12.99
C LEU A 76 7.40 1.70 13.76
N TRP A 77 7.47 1.69 15.09
CA TRP A 77 6.31 1.43 15.93
C TRP A 77 5.25 2.54 15.79
N LEU A 78 5.65 3.81 15.83
CA LEU A 78 4.74 4.95 15.60
C LEU A 78 4.12 4.91 14.21
N PHE A 79 4.92 4.61 13.18
CA PHE A 79 4.44 4.48 11.81
C PHE A 79 3.44 3.33 11.68
N ASN A 80 3.77 2.14 12.21
CA ASN A 80 2.85 1.01 12.22
C ASN A 80 1.57 1.33 13.00
N ARG A 81 1.67 2.04 14.12
CA ARG A 81 0.52 2.49 14.91
C ARG A 81 -0.37 3.46 14.13
N TRP A 82 0.24 4.36 13.36
CA TRP A 82 -0.48 5.32 12.53
C TRP A 82 -1.21 4.65 11.36
N VAL A 83 -0.53 3.75 10.65
CA VAL A 83 -1.11 2.97 9.54
C VAL A 83 -2.16 1.98 10.02
N SER A 84 -1.93 1.32 11.16
CA SER A 84 -2.84 0.29 11.71
C SER A 84 -3.95 0.84 12.60
N SER A 85 -4.08 2.17 12.74
CA SER A 85 -5.16 2.75 13.56
C SER A 85 -6.52 2.40 12.94
N PRO A 86 -7.35 1.57 13.62
CA PRO A 86 -8.59 1.08 13.03
C PRO A 86 -9.55 2.25 12.84
N SER A 87 -9.92 2.51 11.58
CA SER A 87 -11.06 3.36 11.27
C SER A 87 -12.30 2.68 11.83
N LYS A 88 -12.69 3.03 13.06
CA LYS A 88 -14.03 2.72 13.54
C LYS A 88 -15.00 3.26 12.50
N SER A 89 -15.73 2.34 11.88
CA SER A 89 -17.03 2.52 11.24
C SER A 89 -17.21 3.85 10.51
N GLU A 90 -17.16 3.77 9.18
CA GLU A 90 -17.32 4.82 8.16
C GLU A 90 -16.01 5.11 7.44
N THR A 91 -16.04 4.79 6.16
CA THR A 91 -15.09 5.07 5.09
C THR A 91 -14.70 6.55 5.06
N LYS A 92 -13.88 6.97 6.03
CA LYS A 92 -13.22 8.27 5.98
C LYS A 92 -12.12 8.20 4.92
N LYS A 93 -12.23 9.09 3.94
CA LYS A 93 -11.31 9.41 2.83
C LYS A 93 -9.81 9.41 3.18
N SER A 94 -9.46 9.48 4.47
CA SER A 94 -8.09 9.40 4.99
C SER A 94 -7.51 7.98 5.07
N GLY A 95 -8.35 6.93 5.06
CA GLY A 95 -7.89 5.54 5.05
C GLY A 95 -7.25 5.11 3.73
N ASP A 96 -7.54 5.82 2.64
CA ASP A 96 -7.01 5.56 1.31
C ASP A 96 -5.64 6.23 1.06
N LEU A 97 -5.10 6.96 2.03
CA LEU A 97 -3.86 7.72 1.87
C LEU A 97 -2.67 6.84 1.43
N PRO A 98 -2.41 5.66 2.04
CA PRO A 98 -1.33 4.79 1.57
C PRO A 98 -1.54 4.33 0.12
N MET A 99 -2.79 4.04 -0.27
CA MET A 99 -3.12 3.62 -1.63
C MET A 99 -2.81 4.73 -2.64
N TYR A 100 -3.25 5.97 -2.38
CA TYR A 100 -2.98 7.09 -3.27
C TYR A 100 -1.49 7.43 -3.37
N ILE A 101 -0.75 7.34 -2.26
CA ILE A 101 0.72 7.52 -2.27
C ILE A 101 1.36 6.46 -3.18
N MET A 102 0.99 5.18 -3.01
CA MET A 102 1.54 4.10 -3.82
C MET A 102 1.18 4.25 -5.30
N MET A 103 -0.03 4.69 -5.62
CA MET A 103 -0.42 5.01 -6.99
C MET A 103 0.38 6.18 -7.58
N ALA A 104 0.64 7.24 -6.81
CA ALA A 104 1.45 8.38 -7.25
C ALA A 104 2.89 7.97 -7.53
N ILE A 105 3.48 7.12 -6.67
CA ILE A 105 4.81 6.55 -6.88
C ILE A 105 4.81 5.66 -8.13
N GLY A 106 3.79 4.80 -8.30
CA GLY A 106 3.63 3.99 -9.51
C GLY A 106 3.55 4.83 -10.78
N ALA A 107 2.75 5.90 -10.78
CA ALA A 107 2.63 6.81 -11.90
C ALA A 107 3.97 7.51 -12.22
N TYR A 108 4.73 7.92 -11.20
CA TYR A 108 6.07 8.47 -11.37
C TYR A 108 7.02 7.48 -12.05
N TYR A 109 7.04 6.21 -11.61
CA TYR A 109 7.89 5.20 -12.24
C TYR A 109 7.45 4.84 -13.65
N VAL A 110 6.15 4.81 -13.94
CA VAL A 110 5.64 4.67 -15.32
C VAL A 110 6.15 5.82 -16.19
N PHE A 111 6.01 7.06 -15.71
CA PHE A 111 6.49 8.24 -16.43
C PHE A 111 8.00 8.18 -16.66
N ARG A 112 8.78 7.84 -15.63
CA ARG A 112 10.24 7.69 -15.71
C ARG A 112 10.64 6.58 -16.69
N LEU A 113 9.94 5.44 -16.67
CA LEU A 113 10.20 4.33 -17.58
C LEU A 113 9.95 4.73 -19.03
N ILE A 114 8.88 5.46 -19.31
CA ILE A 114 8.56 5.92 -20.68
C ILE A 114 9.55 6.98 -21.16
N THR A 115 9.95 7.91 -20.29
CA THR A 115 10.81 9.05 -20.66
C THR A 115 12.30 8.71 -20.69
N THR A 116 12.73 7.80 -19.82
CA THR A 116 14.16 7.50 -19.58
C THR A 116 14.53 6.08 -19.98
N GLY A 117 13.56 5.19 -20.21
CA GLY A 117 13.80 3.78 -20.56
C GLY A 117 14.29 2.92 -19.40
N SER A 118 14.42 3.47 -18.19
CA SER A 118 14.96 2.79 -17.02
C SER A 118 14.05 2.98 -15.81
N PHE A 119 14.08 1.97 -14.94
CA PHE A 119 13.65 2.09 -13.55
C PHE A 119 14.70 2.82 -12.71
#